data_AF-A0A2D9KQG9-F1
#
_entry.id   AF-A0A2D9KQG9-F1
#
_cell.length_a   1.000
_cell.length_b   1.000
_cell.length_c   1.000
_cell.angle_alpha   90.00
_cell.angle_beta   90.00
_cell.angle_gamma   90.00
#
_symmetry.space_group_name_H-M   'P 1'
#
loop_
_entity.id
_entity.type
_entity.pdbx_description
1 polymer ?
#
loop_
_entity_poly.entity_id
_entity_poly.type
_entity_poly.pdbx_seq_one_letter_code
_entity_poly.pdbx_strand_id
1 'polypeptide(L)'
;ISDNLKQALSYYPPQQREGILKAALGSYELFAIKNNSEMAVSVASKIEGMQHENMYRLILQALGEDAQGLTSVQKAALQHQFLGYDVYYADEGKKNEWMQAFRDRVWKPCGRNGLQRFLDINYQAITAETEAIDTGHYWVIQHSQLAGLKDDINRLLPENAEGPHPTVVIDIDAAGPAFNIEYEDLPNRLRNLVLTNTNERITEIQNRFLNRSSLLSVDINLLAVKEVRGFFLHSCPHLKRVNLNLPAVENIGSDFMSYNSIEGLILNLPAVQRIGDSFLNACILWRLSLNLSVVQSVGNYFLAFCERLRELTLILPASQDIGQSYLSECTNLQGLILIMEPGALQGFRDVFFQFLRRSSWQIEIAPLD
;
A
#
# COMPACT_ATOMS: atom_id res chain seq x y z
N ILE A 1 -12.68 -21.01 1.09
CA ILE A 1 -13.07 -21.42 -0.28
C ILE A 1 -12.82 -22.92 -0.36
N SER A 2 -13.85 -23.76 -0.34
CA SER A 2 -13.69 -25.23 -0.44
C SER A 2 -13.07 -25.61 -1.79
N ASP A 3 -12.44 -26.79 -1.88
CA ASP A 3 -11.79 -27.26 -3.12
C ASP A 3 -12.76 -27.33 -4.32
N ASN A 4 -14.06 -27.52 -4.06
CA ASN A 4 -15.12 -27.42 -5.08
C ASN A 4 -15.26 -25.99 -5.66
N LEU A 5 -15.05 -24.95 -4.86
CA LEU A 5 -15.16 -23.55 -5.29
C LEU A 5 -13.91 -23.09 -6.06
N LYS A 6 -12.71 -23.58 -5.70
CA LYS A 6 -11.49 -23.37 -6.48
C LYS A 6 -11.60 -23.99 -7.88
N GLN A 7 -12.13 -25.21 -7.95
CA GLN A 7 -12.34 -25.91 -9.22
C GLN A 7 -13.42 -25.24 -10.07
N ALA A 8 -14.49 -24.69 -9.47
CA ALA A 8 -15.50 -23.94 -10.22
C ALA A 8 -14.96 -22.60 -10.77
N LEU A 9 -14.16 -21.85 -10.01
CA LEU A 9 -13.65 -20.53 -10.38
C LEU A 9 -12.57 -20.56 -11.48
N SER A 10 -11.90 -21.70 -11.70
CA SER A 10 -10.90 -21.84 -12.78
C SER A 10 -11.52 -21.85 -14.18
N TYR A 11 -12.82 -22.14 -14.31
CA TYR A 11 -13.50 -22.24 -15.61
C TYR A 11 -14.10 -20.91 -16.10
N TYR A 12 -14.09 -19.85 -15.28
CA TYR A 12 -14.71 -18.57 -15.63
C TYR A 12 -13.69 -17.42 -15.66
N PRO A 13 -13.83 -16.47 -16.62
CA PRO A 13 -12.98 -15.28 -16.68
C PRO A 13 -13.20 -14.36 -15.47
N PRO A 14 -12.18 -13.61 -15.02
CA PRO A 14 -12.22 -12.82 -13.78
C PRO A 14 -13.45 -11.92 -13.61
N GLN A 15 -13.94 -11.33 -14.71
CA GLN A 15 -15.11 -10.43 -14.69
C GLN A 15 -16.43 -11.15 -14.37
N GLN A 16 -16.52 -12.46 -14.61
CA GLN A 16 -17.72 -13.26 -14.33
C GLN A 16 -17.67 -13.93 -12.95
N ARG A 17 -16.50 -13.94 -12.29
CA ARG A 17 -16.32 -14.55 -10.96
C ARG A 17 -17.10 -13.81 -9.88
N GLU A 18 -17.34 -12.51 -10.04
CA GLU A 18 -18.13 -11.70 -9.11
C GLU A 18 -19.59 -12.21 -8.99
N GLY A 19 -20.26 -12.49 -10.11
CA GLY A 19 -21.62 -13.03 -10.11
C GLY A 19 -21.71 -14.43 -9.49
N ILE A 20 -20.66 -15.25 -9.67
CA ILE A 20 -20.56 -16.60 -9.11
C ILE A 20 -20.29 -16.54 -7.60
N LEU A 21 -19.46 -15.60 -7.14
CA LEU A 21 -19.22 -15.34 -5.72
C LEU A 21 -20.51 -14.85 -5.03
N LYS A 22 -21.30 -13.98 -5.69
CA LYS A 22 -22.62 -13.55 -5.20
C LYS A 22 -23.61 -14.70 -5.06
N ALA A 23 -23.60 -15.66 -6.00
CA ALA A 23 -24.47 -16.84 -5.95
C ALA A 23 -24.00 -17.88 -4.91
N ALA A 24 -22.68 -17.99 -4.68
CA ALA A 24 -22.09 -18.97 -3.75
C ALA A 24 -22.07 -18.51 -2.28
N LEU A 25 -22.11 -17.20 -2.02
CA LEU A 25 -22.03 -16.61 -0.67
C LEU A 25 -23.39 -16.40 0.01
N GLY A 26 -24.52 -16.66 -0.68
CA GLY A 26 -25.85 -16.38 -0.14
C GLY A 26 -26.07 -14.89 0.15
N SER A 27 -27.25 -14.54 0.70
CA SER A 27 -27.55 -13.18 1.17
C SER A 27 -26.51 -12.75 2.22
N TYR A 28 -25.54 -11.95 1.77
CA TYR A 28 -24.27 -11.57 2.41
C TYR A 28 -24.26 -11.51 3.94
N GLU A 29 -23.36 -12.26 4.59
CA GLU A 29 -23.09 -12.11 6.03
C GLU A 29 -21.60 -11.93 6.39
N LEU A 30 -20.66 -12.24 5.49
CA LEU A 30 -19.20 -12.02 5.64
C LEU A 30 -18.52 -11.83 4.28
N PHE A 31 -17.69 -10.79 4.12
CA PHE A 31 -16.86 -10.63 2.93
C PHE A 31 -15.60 -9.80 3.16
N ALA A 32 -14.57 -10.04 2.36
CA ALA A 32 -13.28 -9.38 2.44
C ALA A 32 -13.07 -8.43 1.27
N ILE A 33 -12.61 -7.21 1.55
CA ILE A 33 -12.33 -6.19 0.55
C ILE A 33 -10.86 -5.80 0.66
N LYS A 34 -10.18 -5.65 -0.48
CA LYS A 34 -8.85 -5.04 -0.51
C LYS A 34 -8.98 -3.52 -0.36
N ASN A 35 -8.23 -2.95 0.58
CA ASN A 35 -8.22 -1.51 0.83
C ASN A 35 -7.83 -0.78 -0.46
N ASN A 36 -8.52 0.32 -0.76
CA ASN A 36 -8.31 1.14 -1.96
C ASN A 36 -8.52 0.42 -3.30
N SER A 37 -9.31 -0.65 -3.33
CA SER A 37 -9.78 -1.24 -4.58
C SER A 37 -10.99 -0.49 -5.14
N GLU A 38 -11.19 -0.52 -6.46
CA GLU A 38 -12.42 -0.03 -7.11
C GLU A 38 -13.68 -0.69 -6.51
N MET A 39 -13.53 -1.94 -6.05
CA MET A 39 -14.57 -2.69 -5.38
C MET A 39 -14.95 -2.07 -4.03
N ALA A 40 -14.00 -1.52 -3.26
CA ALA A 40 -14.29 -0.80 -2.02
C ALA A 40 -15.19 0.41 -2.27
N VAL A 41 -14.93 1.16 -3.36
CA VAL A 41 -15.73 2.32 -3.76
C VAL A 41 -17.15 1.91 -4.19
N SER A 42 -17.28 0.81 -4.93
CA SER A 42 -18.59 0.37 -5.47
C SER A 42 -19.52 -0.27 -4.44
N VAL A 43 -18.99 -0.72 -3.29
CA VAL A 43 -19.78 -1.33 -2.21
C VAL A 43 -19.88 -0.46 -0.95
N ALA A 44 -19.29 0.73 -0.94
CA ALA A 44 -19.24 1.63 0.21
C ALA A 44 -20.62 1.89 0.86
N SER A 45 -21.66 2.13 0.05
CA SER A 45 -23.02 2.34 0.55
C SER A 45 -23.69 1.09 1.13
N LYS A 46 -23.16 -0.11 0.85
CA LYS A 46 -23.70 -1.38 1.32
C LYS A 46 -23.04 -1.87 2.61
N ILE A 47 -21.82 -1.41 2.88
CA ILE A 47 -21.09 -1.70 4.12
C ILE A 47 -21.34 -0.67 5.21
N GLU A 48 -22.09 0.38 4.92
CA GLU A 48 -22.46 1.39 5.89
C GLU A 48 -23.19 0.74 7.09
N GLY A 49 -22.63 0.91 8.29
CA GLY A 49 -23.15 0.31 9.52
C GLY A 49 -22.69 -1.13 9.80
N MET A 50 -21.93 -1.77 8.92
CA MET A 50 -21.32 -3.08 9.20
C MET A 50 -20.08 -2.95 10.08
N GLN A 51 -19.86 -3.94 10.94
CA GLN A 51 -18.60 -4.08 11.66
C GLN A 51 -17.52 -4.57 10.69
N HIS A 52 -16.28 -4.11 10.88
CA HIS A 52 -15.16 -4.56 10.08
C HIS A 52 -13.89 -4.67 10.91
N GLU A 53 -13.02 -5.56 10.49
CA GLU A 53 -11.71 -5.73 11.10
C GLU A 53 -10.67 -6.11 10.05
N ASN A 54 -9.45 -5.64 10.25
CA ASN A 54 -8.34 -6.00 9.40
C ASN A 54 -8.13 -7.53 9.37
N MET A 55 -8.04 -8.10 8.17
CA MET A 55 -7.97 -9.55 7.98
C MET A 55 -6.77 -10.17 8.68
N TYR A 56 -5.59 -9.52 8.63
CA TYR A 56 -4.41 -10.02 9.32
C TYR A 56 -4.65 -10.12 10.83
N ARG A 57 -5.24 -9.09 11.46
CA ARG A 57 -5.57 -9.11 12.89
C ARG A 57 -6.62 -10.17 13.23
N LEU A 58 -7.64 -10.30 12.38
CA LEU A 58 -8.68 -11.31 12.55
C LEU A 58 -8.13 -12.74 12.42
N ILE A 59 -7.15 -12.95 11.51
CA ILE A 59 -6.41 -14.22 11.41
C ILE A 59 -5.65 -14.48 12.71
N LEU A 60 -4.89 -13.52 13.23
CA LEU A 60 -4.16 -13.72 14.49
C LEU A 60 -5.09 -14.05 15.66
N GLN A 61 -6.24 -13.39 15.75
CA GLN A 61 -7.28 -13.72 16.74
C GLN A 61 -7.84 -15.13 16.53
N ALA A 62 -8.10 -15.51 15.28
CA ALA A 62 -8.55 -16.85 14.95
C ALA A 62 -7.49 -17.90 15.34
N LEU A 63 -6.20 -17.62 15.24
CA LEU A 63 -5.17 -18.57 15.67
C LEU A 63 -5.06 -18.70 17.19
N GLY A 64 -5.38 -17.66 17.96
CA GLY A 64 -5.30 -17.71 19.42
C GLY A 64 -3.89 -18.10 19.90
N GLU A 65 -3.78 -19.14 20.72
CA GLU A 65 -2.48 -19.65 21.21
C GLU A 65 -1.56 -20.14 20.08
N ASP A 66 -2.10 -20.66 18.97
CA ASP A 66 -1.31 -21.09 17.81
C ASP A 66 -0.53 -19.90 17.20
N ALA A 67 -0.98 -18.66 17.41
CA ALA A 67 -0.28 -17.47 16.92
C ALA A 67 1.10 -17.27 17.58
N GLN A 68 1.30 -17.78 18.81
CA GLN A 68 2.58 -17.70 19.51
C GLN A 68 3.64 -18.61 18.88
N GLY A 69 3.21 -19.72 18.26
CA GLY A 69 4.08 -20.67 17.58
C GLY A 69 4.51 -20.26 16.16
N LEU A 70 3.98 -19.15 15.63
CA LEU A 70 4.33 -18.66 14.30
C LEU A 70 5.79 -18.22 14.24
N THR A 71 6.49 -18.67 13.20
CA THR A 71 7.83 -18.16 12.87
C THR A 71 7.77 -16.70 12.41
N SER A 72 8.88 -15.97 12.49
CA SER A 72 8.97 -14.61 11.93
C SER A 72 8.60 -14.58 10.45
N VAL A 73 9.06 -15.58 9.68
CA VAL A 73 8.71 -15.76 8.26
C VAL A 73 7.20 -15.85 8.07
N GLN A 74 6.52 -16.69 8.85
CA GLN A 74 5.06 -16.85 8.75
C GLN A 74 4.32 -15.58 9.15
N LYS A 75 4.78 -14.85 10.17
CA LYS A 75 4.17 -13.57 10.58
C LYS A 75 4.31 -12.50 9.49
N ALA A 76 5.52 -12.33 8.94
CA ALA A 76 5.78 -11.42 7.82
C ALA A 76 4.94 -11.82 6.58
N ALA A 77 4.84 -13.12 6.30
CA ALA A 77 4.04 -13.62 5.20
C ALA A 77 2.54 -13.32 5.37
N LEU A 78 1.98 -13.59 6.55
CA LEU A 78 0.61 -13.25 6.88
C LEU A 78 0.36 -11.74 6.77
N GLN A 79 1.29 -10.91 7.25
CA GLN A 79 1.16 -9.46 7.15
C GLN A 79 1.16 -9.01 5.67
N HIS A 80 2.15 -9.45 4.90
CA HIS A 80 2.25 -9.11 3.48
C HIS A 80 0.96 -9.51 2.72
N GLN A 81 0.41 -10.70 2.96
CA GLN A 81 -0.76 -11.17 2.21
C GLN A 81 -2.09 -10.52 2.63
N PHE A 82 -2.27 -10.24 3.93
CA PHE A 82 -3.60 -9.97 4.48
C PHE A 82 -3.77 -8.61 5.15
N LEU A 83 -2.68 -7.88 5.43
CA LEU A 83 -2.79 -6.60 6.13
C LEU A 83 -3.48 -5.51 5.30
N GLY A 84 -3.50 -5.64 3.97
CA GLY A 84 -4.22 -4.72 3.06
C GLY A 84 -5.70 -5.06 2.84
N TYR A 85 -6.29 -5.94 3.65
CA TYR A 85 -7.67 -6.40 3.51
C TYR A 85 -8.46 -6.19 4.79
N ASP A 86 -9.70 -5.74 4.65
CA ASP A 86 -10.67 -5.68 5.73
C ASP A 86 -11.77 -6.71 5.53
N VAL A 87 -12.17 -7.37 6.62
CA VAL A 87 -13.28 -8.33 6.67
C VAL A 87 -14.48 -7.65 7.30
N TYR A 88 -15.58 -7.56 6.57
CA TYR A 88 -16.85 -6.99 7.01
C TYR A 88 -17.79 -8.09 7.48
N TYR A 89 -18.45 -7.87 8.61
CA TYR A 89 -19.38 -8.81 9.24
C TYR A 89 -20.56 -8.09 9.91
N ALA A 90 -21.70 -8.80 10.01
CA ALA A 90 -22.93 -8.24 10.57
C ALA A 90 -22.89 -8.12 12.11
N ASP A 91 -22.33 -9.12 12.79
CA ASP A 91 -22.24 -9.19 14.25
C ASP A 91 -21.10 -10.12 14.73
N GLU A 92 -20.84 -10.09 16.03
CA GLU A 92 -19.81 -10.90 16.69
C GLU A 92 -20.07 -12.42 16.59
N GLY A 93 -21.31 -12.87 16.49
CA GLY A 93 -21.63 -14.27 16.24
C GLY A 93 -21.06 -14.73 14.90
N LYS A 94 -21.23 -13.92 13.85
CA LYS A 94 -20.67 -14.18 12.52
C LYS A 94 -19.16 -14.12 12.49
N LYS A 95 -18.58 -13.16 13.20
CA LYS A 95 -17.12 -13.10 13.41
C LYS A 95 -16.59 -14.41 13.99
N ASN A 96 -17.23 -14.93 15.04
CA ASN A 96 -16.84 -16.18 15.69
C ASN A 96 -17.00 -17.42 14.78
N GLU A 97 -18.11 -17.50 14.03
CA GLU A 97 -18.31 -18.52 13.00
C GLU A 97 -17.18 -18.52 11.96
N TRP A 98 -16.78 -17.33 11.48
CA TRP A 98 -15.67 -17.17 10.55
C TRP A 98 -14.35 -17.63 11.16
N MET A 99 -14.02 -17.20 12.39
CA MET A 99 -12.77 -17.56 13.05
C MET A 99 -12.65 -19.08 13.26
N GLN A 100 -13.75 -19.74 13.65
CA GLN A 100 -13.78 -21.19 13.78
C GLN A 100 -13.62 -21.88 12.42
N ALA A 101 -14.38 -21.45 11.41
CA ALA A 101 -14.25 -22.01 10.06
C ALA A 101 -12.85 -21.80 9.47
N PHE A 102 -12.21 -20.67 9.76
CA PHE A 102 -10.84 -20.38 9.35
C PHE A 102 -9.86 -21.37 9.99
N ARG A 103 -9.92 -21.58 11.31
CA ARG A 103 -9.07 -22.57 12.01
C ARG A 103 -9.22 -23.96 11.40
N ASP A 104 -10.46 -24.42 11.27
CA ASP A 104 -10.77 -25.81 10.91
C ASP A 104 -10.51 -26.11 9.43
N ARG A 105 -10.72 -25.12 8.55
CA ARG A 105 -10.75 -25.36 7.09
C ARG A 105 -9.69 -24.61 6.31
N VAL A 106 -9.04 -23.60 6.89
CA VAL A 106 -8.08 -22.73 6.18
C VAL A 106 -6.69 -22.83 6.78
N TRP A 107 -6.56 -22.71 8.11
CA TRP A 107 -5.26 -22.75 8.77
C TRP A 107 -4.62 -24.14 8.71
N LYS A 108 -5.34 -25.17 9.20
CA LYS A 108 -4.89 -26.58 9.27
C LYS A 108 -5.84 -27.56 8.55
N PRO A 109 -6.23 -27.34 7.28
CA PRO A 109 -7.09 -28.29 6.60
C PRO A 109 -6.41 -29.65 6.45
N CYS A 110 -7.18 -30.73 6.61
CA CYS A 110 -6.74 -32.09 6.33
C CYS A 110 -6.23 -32.18 4.87
N GLY A 111 -4.91 -32.24 4.64
CA GLY A 111 -4.31 -32.40 3.31
C GLY A 111 -3.20 -31.39 2.97
N ARG A 112 -2.99 -31.13 1.66
CA ARG A 112 -1.86 -30.32 1.13
C ARG A 112 -2.18 -28.84 0.85
N ASN A 113 -3.36 -28.35 1.23
CA ASN A 113 -3.90 -27.06 0.73
C ASN A 113 -4.09 -25.98 1.80
N GLY A 114 -3.52 -26.15 2.99
CA GLY A 114 -3.65 -25.20 4.10
C GLY A 114 -2.86 -23.91 3.93
N LEU A 115 -3.31 -22.85 4.61
CA LEU A 115 -2.64 -21.56 4.60
C LEU A 115 -1.23 -21.68 5.16
N GLN A 116 -1.02 -22.39 6.28
CA GLN A 116 0.32 -22.61 6.81
C GLN A 116 1.26 -23.19 5.75
N ARG A 117 0.81 -24.25 5.05
CA ARG A 117 1.58 -24.87 3.97
C ARG A 117 1.77 -23.95 2.77
N PHE A 118 0.80 -23.10 2.43
CA PHE A 118 0.98 -22.07 1.42
C PHE A 118 2.11 -21.10 1.81
N LEU A 119 2.13 -20.63 3.06
CA LEU A 119 3.20 -19.75 3.54
C LEU A 119 4.55 -20.47 3.46
N ASP A 120 4.63 -21.71 3.95
CA ASP A 120 5.86 -22.52 3.94
C ASP A 120 6.37 -22.85 2.51
N ILE A 121 5.48 -22.84 1.51
CA ILE A 121 5.82 -23.09 0.09
C ILE A 121 6.16 -21.81 -0.67
N ASN A 122 5.70 -20.63 -0.23
CA ASN A 122 5.87 -19.39 -1.01
C ASN A 122 6.81 -18.40 -0.32
N TYR A 123 7.13 -18.59 0.96
CA TYR A 123 8.00 -17.72 1.73
C TYR A 123 9.18 -18.50 2.27
N GLN A 124 10.38 -18.02 1.96
CA GLN A 124 11.63 -18.65 2.32
C GLN A 124 12.48 -17.69 3.14
N ALA A 125 13.01 -18.15 4.28
CA ALA A 125 14.03 -17.40 5.01
C ALA A 125 15.34 -17.38 4.22
N ILE A 126 15.99 -16.22 4.14
CA ILE A 126 17.36 -16.14 3.63
C ILE A 126 18.34 -16.28 4.79
N THR A 127 19.30 -17.18 4.62
CA THR A 127 20.39 -17.44 5.56
C THR A 127 21.73 -17.44 4.82
N ALA A 128 22.83 -17.46 5.57
CA ALA A 128 24.18 -17.53 4.99
C ALA A 128 24.43 -18.83 4.20
N GLU A 129 23.67 -19.89 4.48
CA GLU A 129 23.73 -21.18 3.77
C GLU A 129 22.85 -21.23 2.52
N THR A 130 22.15 -20.14 2.16
CA THR A 130 21.31 -20.12 0.95
C THR A 130 22.18 -20.08 -0.30
N GLU A 131 22.22 -21.17 -1.08
CA GLU A 131 23.10 -21.30 -2.25
C GLU A 131 22.45 -20.89 -3.59
N ALA A 132 21.12 -20.94 -3.68
CA ALA A 132 20.39 -20.73 -4.93
C ALA A 132 19.07 -20.01 -4.72
N ILE A 133 18.57 -19.42 -5.80
CA ILE A 133 17.40 -18.54 -5.80
C ILE A 133 16.21 -19.19 -6.49
N ASP A 134 15.11 -19.34 -5.75
CA ASP A 134 13.81 -19.61 -6.35
C ASP A 134 13.06 -18.28 -6.54
N THR A 135 12.99 -17.83 -7.79
CA THR A 135 12.34 -16.56 -8.16
C THR A 135 10.82 -16.57 -7.99
N GLY A 136 10.22 -17.75 -7.76
CA GLY A 136 8.79 -17.89 -7.45
C GLY A 136 8.46 -17.63 -5.97
N HIS A 137 9.46 -17.53 -5.10
CA HIS A 137 9.28 -17.33 -3.67
C HIS A 137 9.48 -15.86 -3.26
N TYR A 138 8.87 -15.52 -2.13
CA TYR A 138 9.17 -14.33 -1.33
C TYR A 138 10.30 -14.64 -0.35
N TRP A 139 11.32 -13.80 -0.33
CA TRP A 139 12.48 -14.01 0.52
C TRP A 139 12.37 -13.16 1.76
N VAL A 140 12.28 -13.80 2.91
CA VAL A 140 12.10 -13.10 4.18
C VAL A 140 13.43 -12.97 4.90
N ILE A 141 13.71 -11.76 5.35
CA ILE A 141 14.87 -11.45 6.18
C ILE A 141 14.45 -10.52 7.32
N GLN A 142 14.99 -10.74 8.52
CA GLN A 142 14.84 -9.75 9.58
C GLN A 142 15.81 -8.60 9.37
N HIS A 143 15.37 -7.36 9.59
CA HIS A 143 16.20 -6.17 9.45
C HIS A 143 17.54 -6.28 10.18
N SER A 144 17.57 -6.86 11.39
CA SER A 144 18.80 -7.08 12.17
C SER A 144 19.84 -7.96 11.47
N GLN A 145 19.43 -8.79 10.50
CA GLN A 145 20.29 -9.70 9.75
C GLN A 145 20.74 -9.08 8.41
N LEU A 146 20.08 -8.01 7.95
CA LEU A 146 20.29 -7.44 6.62
C LEU A 146 21.74 -7.04 6.37
N ALA A 147 22.37 -6.36 7.33
CA ALA A 147 23.76 -5.92 7.21
C ALA A 147 24.73 -7.10 7.01
N GLY A 148 24.51 -8.22 7.72
CA GLY A 148 25.35 -9.41 7.61
C GLY A 148 25.10 -10.24 6.34
N LEU A 149 23.88 -10.22 5.81
CA LEU A 149 23.47 -11.00 4.63
C LEU A 149 23.50 -10.20 3.33
N LYS A 150 23.85 -8.91 3.37
CA LYS A 150 23.78 -8.02 2.21
C LYS A 150 24.55 -8.55 1.00
N ASP A 151 25.79 -9.01 1.21
CA ASP A 151 26.63 -9.56 0.14
C ASP A 151 26.12 -10.90 -0.36
N ASP A 152 25.60 -11.74 0.53
CA ASP A 152 24.99 -13.02 0.16
C ASP A 152 23.76 -12.80 -0.72
N ILE A 153 22.88 -11.87 -0.32
CA ILE A 153 21.72 -11.47 -1.11
C ILE A 153 22.15 -10.89 -2.46
N ASN A 154 23.18 -10.06 -2.52
CA ASN A 154 23.70 -9.55 -3.80
C ASN A 154 24.20 -10.66 -4.73
N ARG A 155 24.83 -11.71 -4.20
CA ARG A 155 25.26 -12.86 -5.02
C ARG A 155 24.07 -13.67 -5.54
N LEU A 156 23.03 -13.77 -4.74
CA LEU A 156 21.79 -14.47 -5.08
C LEU A 156 20.97 -13.70 -6.13
N LEU A 157 20.89 -12.38 -6.03
CA LEU A 157 20.07 -11.56 -6.91
C LEU A 157 20.62 -11.48 -8.35
N PRO A 158 19.74 -11.49 -9.38
CA PRO A 158 20.16 -11.39 -10.78
C PRO A 158 21.03 -10.17 -11.07
N GLU A 159 22.08 -10.34 -11.89
CA GLU A 159 22.98 -9.24 -12.25
C GLU A 159 22.32 -8.24 -13.20
N ASN A 160 21.52 -8.75 -14.14
CA ASN A 160 20.88 -7.96 -15.17
C ASN A 160 19.48 -7.54 -14.75
N ALA A 161 19.05 -6.35 -15.19
CA ALA A 161 17.69 -5.86 -14.96
C ALA A 161 16.63 -6.67 -15.75
N GLU A 162 17.05 -7.48 -16.71
CA GLU A 162 16.18 -8.32 -17.54
C GLU A 162 15.92 -9.68 -16.87
N GLY A 163 14.66 -9.98 -16.56
CA GLY A 163 14.23 -11.24 -15.94
C GLY A 163 13.36 -11.04 -14.69
N PRO A 164 12.80 -12.13 -14.13
CA PRO A 164 12.03 -12.05 -12.90
C PRO A 164 12.95 -11.67 -11.73
N HIS A 165 12.66 -10.53 -11.10
CA HIS A 165 13.34 -10.12 -9.87
C HIS A 165 12.58 -10.70 -8.67
N PRO A 166 13.25 -11.46 -7.79
CA PRO A 166 12.62 -11.96 -6.58
C PRO A 166 12.22 -10.80 -5.68
N THR A 167 11.19 -11.04 -4.87
CA THR A 167 10.70 -10.06 -3.90
C THR A 167 11.28 -10.34 -2.55
N VAL A 168 12.03 -9.38 -2.00
CA VAL A 168 12.57 -9.47 -0.64
C VAL A 168 11.62 -8.78 0.31
N VAL A 169 11.17 -9.53 1.30
CA VAL A 169 10.36 -9.08 2.43
C VAL A 169 11.30 -8.82 3.60
N ILE A 170 11.42 -7.57 4.02
CA ILE A 170 12.20 -7.21 5.20
C ILE A 170 11.24 -7.01 6.37
N ASP A 171 11.40 -7.86 7.38
CA ASP A 171 10.72 -7.74 8.67
C ASP A 171 11.48 -6.76 9.57
N ILE A 172 10.85 -5.62 9.85
CA ILE A 172 11.46 -4.51 10.59
C ILE A 172 11.04 -4.47 12.06
N ASP A 173 10.44 -5.53 12.60
CA ASP A 173 9.98 -5.62 13.99
C ASP A 173 11.03 -5.23 15.05
N ALA A 174 12.31 -5.54 14.83
CA ALA A 174 13.37 -5.22 15.78
C ALA A 174 13.89 -3.78 15.65
N ALA A 175 13.37 -3.00 14.71
CA ALA A 175 13.69 -1.59 14.61
C ALA A 175 13.09 -0.83 15.81
N GLY A 176 13.84 0.17 16.31
CA GLY A 176 13.32 1.09 17.31
C GLY A 176 12.09 1.87 16.79
N PRO A 177 11.47 2.70 17.65
CA PRO A 177 10.27 3.46 17.28
C PRO A 177 10.48 4.42 16.10
N ALA A 178 11.73 4.87 15.90
CA ALA A 178 12.17 5.62 14.74
C ALA A 178 12.99 4.72 13.83
N PHE A 179 12.53 4.53 12.60
CA PHE A 179 13.17 3.64 11.63
C PHE A 179 13.69 4.42 10.42
N ASN A 180 14.91 4.09 9.99
CA ASN A 180 15.48 4.53 8.73
C ASN A 180 16.09 3.34 8.00
N ILE A 181 16.02 3.36 6.67
CA ILE A 181 16.84 2.52 5.80
C ILE A 181 17.08 3.32 4.51
N GLU A 182 18.34 3.61 4.21
CA GLU A 182 18.72 4.33 2.99
C GLU A 182 19.09 3.34 1.89
N TYR A 183 19.26 3.83 0.65
CA TYR A 183 19.63 2.96 -0.47
C TYR A 183 20.96 2.23 -0.25
N GLU A 184 21.86 2.80 0.55
CA GLU A 184 23.16 2.22 0.90
C GLU A 184 23.04 1.04 1.86
N ASP A 185 21.95 0.91 2.60
CA ASP A 185 21.71 -0.22 3.51
C ASP A 185 21.15 -1.43 2.77
N LEU A 186 20.54 -1.21 1.60
CA LEU A 186 19.92 -2.25 0.79
C LEU A 186 20.93 -2.99 -0.11
N PRO A 187 20.69 -4.28 -0.40
CA PRO A 187 21.43 -4.98 -1.46
C PRO A 187 21.32 -4.21 -2.79
N ASN A 188 22.46 -3.95 -3.44
CA ASN A 188 22.58 -3.12 -4.64
C ASN A 188 21.74 -3.66 -5.83
N ARG A 189 21.53 -4.98 -5.85
CA ARG A 189 20.73 -5.66 -6.89
C ARG A 189 19.25 -5.79 -6.54
N LEU A 190 18.83 -5.34 -5.36
CA LEU A 190 17.44 -5.42 -4.95
C LEU A 190 16.56 -4.57 -5.86
N ARG A 191 15.46 -5.16 -6.32
CA ARG A 191 14.49 -4.47 -7.19
C ARG A 191 13.06 -4.50 -6.63
N ASN A 192 12.64 -5.56 -5.96
CA ASN A 192 11.30 -5.67 -5.42
C ASN A 192 11.37 -5.81 -3.90
N LEU A 193 10.86 -4.81 -3.18
CA LEU A 193 10.89 -4.74 -1.73
C LEU A 193 9.48 -4.77 -1.15
N VAL A 194 9.29 -5.57 -0.11
CA VAL A 194 8.14 -5.52 0.79
C VAL A 194 8.66 -5.24 2.19
N LEU A 195 8.03 -4.31 2.92
CA LEU A 195 8.32 -4.08 4.34
C LEU A 195 7.15 -4.53 5.20
N THR A 196 7.48 -5.31 6.25
CA THR A 196 6.52 -5.81 7.23
C THR A 196 6.94 -5.40 8.63
N ASN A 197 5.99 -4.94 9.44
CA ASN A 197 6.15 -4.58 10.84
C ASN A 197 4.98 -5.21 11.62
N THR A 198 5.16 -6.44 12.08
CA THR A 198 4.12 -7.26 12.69
C THR A 198 3.84 -6.85 14.14
N ASN A 199 4.81 -6.22 14.80
CA ASN A 199 4.69 -5.80 16.19
C ASN A 199 4.23 -4.34 16.35
N GLU A 200 4.11 -3.60 15.24
CA GLU A 200 3.61 -2.23 15.20
C GLU A 200 4.37 -1.24 16.10
N ARG A 201 5.65 -1.50 16.41
CA ARG A 201 6.45 -0.65 17.31
C ARG A 201 7.03 0.60 16.65
N ILE A 202 7.18 0.56 15.33
CA ILE A 202 7.67 1.71 14.55
C ILE A 202 6.56 2.74 14.42
N THR A 203 6.82 3.92 14.99
CA THR A 203 5.91 5.07 14.97
C THR A 203 6.38 6.18 14.04
N GLU A 204 7.64 6.17 13.62
CA GLU A 204 8.24 7.23 12.81
C GLU A 204 9.17 6.67 11.74
N ILE A 205 9.02 7.17 10.51
CA ILE A 205 9.95 6.95 9.40
C ILE A 205 10.83 8.18 9.23
N GLN A 206 12.14 7.99 9.31
CA GLN A 206 13.14 9.06 9.29
C GLN A 206 13.39 9.63 7.89
N ASN A 207 14.18 10.72 7.84
CA ASN A 207 14.52 11.40 6.60
C ASN A 207 15.27 10.47 5.64
N ARG A 208 15.08 10.67 4.33
CA ARG A 208 15.77 9.94 3.26
C ARG A 208 15.51 8.43 3.22
N PHE A 209 14.43 7.99 3.84
CA PHE A 209 13.99 6.61 3.76
C PHE A 209 13.83 6.14 2.31
N LEU A 210 14.61 5.13 1.91
CA LEU A 210 14.66 4.58 0.55
C LEU A 210 14.98 5.61 -0.56
N ASN A 211 15.53 6.76 -0.20
CA ASN A 211 15.92 7.83 -1.11
C ASN A 211 16.95 7.31 -2.13
N ARG A 212 16.78 7.67 -3.40
CA ARG A 212 17.62 7.25 -4.54
C ARG A 212 17.74 5.73 -4.71
N SER A 213 16.80 4.96 -4.19
CA SER A 213 16.85 3.51 -4.33
C SER A 213 16.66 3.06 -5.79
N SER A 214 17.32 1.97 -6.16
CA SER A 214 17.21 1.36 -7.50
C SER A 214 16.03 0.37 -7.60
N LEU A 215 15.03 0.49 -6.71
CA LEU A 215 13.89 -0.40 -6.65
C LEU A 215 12.99 -0.22 -7.87
N LEU A 216 12.46 -1.33 -8.40
CA LEU A 216 11.37 -1.37 -9.39
C LEU A 216 10.00 -1.30 -8.71
N SER A 217 9.84 -1.98 -7.57
CA SER A 217 8.60 -1.93 -6.80
C SER A 217 8.79 -1.95 -5.30
N VAL A 218 7.89 -1.25 -4.62
CA VAL A 218 7.85 -1.13 -3.16
C VAL A 218 6.42 -1.38 -2.67
N ASP A 219 6.28 -2.28 -1.69
CA ASP A 219 5.05 -2.47 -0.90
C ASP A 219 5.37 -2.24 0.58
N ILE A 220 4.75 -1.22 1.17
CA ILE A 220 4.99 -0.83 2.57
C ILE A 220 3.65 -0.78 3.28
N ASN A 221 3.51 -1.59 4.32
CA ASN A 221 2.31 -1.64 5.13
C ASN A 221 2.63 -1.46 6.61
N LEU A 222 2.53 -0.23 7.11
CA LEU A 222 2.92 0.15 8.46
C LEU A 222 1.74 0.86 9.15
N LEU A 223 1.00 0.09 9.96
CA LEU A 223 -0.27 0.56 10.55
C LEU A 223 -0.10 1.59 11.67
N ALA A 224 1.04 1.58 12.37
CA ALA A 224 1.25 2.40 13.57
C ALA A 224 2.16 3.61 13.35
N VAL A 225 2.68 3.81 12.12
CA VAL A 225 3.51 4.97 11.80
C VAL A 225 2.63 6.22 11.82
N LYS A 226 3.04 7.21 12.61
CA LYS A 226 2.36 8.50 12.77
C LYS A 226 3.04 9.62 12.00
N GLU A 227 4.34 9.51 11.77
CA GLU A 227 5.13 10.53 11.10
C GLU A 227 6.04 9.91 10.04
N VAL A 228 6.03 10.51 8.85
CA VAL A 228 7.03 10.26 7.81
C VAL A 228 7.78 11.55 7.55
N ARG A 229 9.10 11.54 7.75
CA ARG A 229 9.97 12.69 7.52
C ARG A 229 10.24 12.90 6.02
N GLY A 230 11.06 13.90 5.71
CA GLY A 230 11.28 14.33 4.33
C GLY A 230 12.14 13.37 3.51
N PHE A 231 12.06 13.51 2.19
CA PHE A 231 12.79 12.71 1.19
C PHE A 231 12.50 11.21 1.24
N PHE A 232 11.30 10.82 1.70
CA PHE A 232 10.82 9.44 1.54
C PHE A 232 10.82 9.07 0.05
N LEU A 233 11.30 7.89 -0.34
CA LEU A 233 11.33 7.40 -1.74
C LEU A 233 11.71 8.46 -2.81
N HIS A 234 12.54 9.44 -2.46
CA HIS A 234 12.83 10.58 -3.33
C HIS A 234 13.79 10.15 -4.44
N SER A 235 13.55 10.60 -5.68
CA SER A 235 14.46 10.40 -6.82
C SER A 235 14.89 8.94 -7.04
N CYS A 236 13.94 7.99 -7.03
CA CYS A 236 14.17 6.58 -7.33
C CYS A 236 14.02 6.32 -8.85
N PRO A 237 15.12 6.24 -9.63
CA PRO A 237 15.09 6.34 -11.09
C PRO A 237 14.38 5.18 -11.79
N HIS A 238 14.22 4.04 -11.12
CA HIS A 238 13.63 2.82 -11.67
C HIS A 238 12.27 2.48 -11.06
N LEU A 239 11.77 3.27 -10.11
CA LEU A 239 10.59 2.93 -9.34
C LEU A 239 9.32 3.03 -10.20
N LYS A 240 8.71 1.88 -10.50
CA LYS A 240 7.52 1.76 -11.34
C LYS A 240 6.24 1.51 -10.57
N ARG A 241 6.32 0.76 -9.46
CA ARG A 241 5.14 0.36 -8.68
C ARG A 241 5.31 0.68 -7.21
N VAL A 242 4.35 1.39 -6.64
CA VAL A 242 4.37 1.77 -5.24
C VAL A 242 3.01 1.46 -4.64
N ASN A 243 3.01 0.70 -3.56
CA ASN A 243 1.85 0.44 -2.72
C ASN A 243 2.19 0.84 -1.28
N LEU A 244 1.61 1.94 -0.79
CA LEU A 244 1.79 2.40 0.59
C LEU A 244 0.46 2.29 1.34
N ASN A 245 0.45 1.51 2.41
CA ASN A 245 -0.63 1.47 3.38
C ASN A 245 -0.15 2.02 4.73
N LEU A 246 -0.47 3.29 4.99
CA LEU A 246 0.02 4.05 6.14
C LEU A 246 -1.15 4.74 6.87
N PRO A 247 -2.11 3.97 7.42
CA PRO A 247 -3.40 4.51 7.86
C PRO A 247 -3.34 5.45 9.06
N ALA A 248 -2.30 5.38 9.89
CA ALA A 248 -2.15 6.21 11.07
C ALA A 248 -1.22 7.43 10.88
N VAL A 249 -0.69 7.65 9.67
CA VAL A 249 0.22 8.77 9.43
C VAL A 249 -0.55 10.08 9.50
N GLU A 250 -0.13 10.96 10.40
CA GLU A 250 -0.69 12.29 10.62
C GLU A 250 0.14 13.37 9.91
N ASN A 251 1.46 13.17 9.80
CA ASN A 251 2.39 14.15 9.25
C ASN A 251 3.29 13.53 8.18
N ILE A 252 3.35 14.18 7.02
CA ILE A 252 4.26 13.84 5.92
C ILE A 252 5.20 15.01 5.67
N GLY A 253 6.51 14.76 5.69
CA GLY A 253 7.56 15.72 5.41
C GLY A 253 7.67 16.09 3.92
N SER A 254 8.58 17.01 3.62
CA SER A 254 8.80 17.48 2.26
C SER A 254 9.42 16.41 1.36
N ASP A 255 9.24 16.53 0.04
CA ASP A 255 9.87 15.65 -0.95
C ASP A 255 9.49 14.16 -0.81
N PHE A 256 8.25 13.88 -0.41
CA PHE A 256 7.79 12.53 -0.04
C PHE A 256 7.89 11.46 -1.13
N MET A 257 7.84 11.81 -2.41
CA MET A 257 8.07 10.88 -3.52
C MET A 257 8.43 11.66 -4.80
N SER A 258 9.14 12.77 -4.67
CA SER A 258 9.47 13.64 -5.80
C SER A 258 10.46 13.01 -6.78
N TYR A 259 10.37 13.40 -8.06
CA TYR A 259 11.26 12.98 -9.15
C TYR A 259 11.22 11.47 -9.47
N ASN A 260 10.05 10.85 -9.40
CA ASN A 260 9.86 9.43 -9.72
C ASN A 260 9.06 9.21 -11.02
N SER A 261 9.26 8.06 -11.68
CA SER A 261 8.50 7.66 -12.87
C SER A 261 7.61 6.44 -12.60
N ILE A 262 6.46 6.68 -12.00
CA ILE A 262 5.59 5.64 -11.45
C ILE A 262 4.48 5.28 -12.44
N GLU A 263 4.30 3.98 -12.68
CA GLU A 263 3.26 3.43 -13.54
C GLU A 263 2.03 2.97 -12.73
N GLY A 264 2.26 2.47 -11.51
CA GLY A 264 1.21 2.07 -10.58
C GLY A 264 1.45 2.66 -9.20
N LEU A 265 0.59 3.60 -8.78
CA LEU A 265 0.65 4.25 -7.48
C LEU A 265 -0.63 3.97 -6.69
N ILE A 266 -0.48 3.37 -5.51
CA ILE A 266 -1.57 3.16 -4.54
C ILE A 266 -1.12 3.76 -3.21
N LEU A 267 -1.90 4.71 -2.69
CA LEU A 267 -1.63 5.37 -1.41
C LEU A 267 -2.86 5.26 -0.50
N ASN A 268 -2.68 4.71 0.71
CA ASN A 268 -3.66 4.77 1.79
C ASN A 268 -3.15 5.70 2.90
N LEU A 269 -3.73 6.90 2.96
CA LEU A 269 -3.30 7.99 3.85
C LEU A 269 -4.49 8.71 4.54
N PRO A 270 -5.46 7.99 5.13
CA PRO A 270 -6.72 8.56 5.62
C PRO A 270 -6.58 9.51 6.82
N ALA A 271 -5.51 9.38 7.61
CA ALA A 271 -5.30 10.18 8.82
C ALA A 271 -4.38 11.39 8.63
N VAL A 272 -3.87 11.63 7.41
CA VAL A 272 -2.88 12.68 7.17
C VAL A 272 -3.52 14.04 7.40
N GLN A 273 -2.94 14.83 8.30
CA GLN A 273 -3.38 16.19 8.63
C GLN A 273 -2.46 17.23 7.98
N ARG A 274 -1.16 16.95 7.86
CA ARG A 274 -0.17 17.89 7.33
C ARG A 274 0.73 17.23 6.30
N ILE A 275 0.90 17.89 5.17
CA ILE A 275 1.81 17.49 4.09
C ILE A 275 2.80 18.62 3.82
N GLY A 276 4.09 18.32 3.84
CA GLY A 276 5.16 19.26 3.50
C GLY A 276 5.23 19.57 2.00
N ASP A 277 6.16 20.47 1.66
CA ASP A 277 6.43 20.87 0.27
C ASP A 277 6.81 19.69 -0.64
N SER A 278 6.49 19.77 -1.93
CA SER A 278 6.93 18.81 -2.95
C SER A 278 6.52 17.36 -2.66
N PHE A 279 5.25 17.09 -2.37
CA PHE A 279 4.76 15.73 -2.08
C PHE A 279 5.04 14.72 -3.22
N LEU A 280 4.66 15.08 -4.45
CA LEU A 280 4.84 14.30 -5.68
C LEU A 280 5.39 15.20 -6.81
N ASN A 281 6.25 16.16 -6.46
CA ASN A 281 6.82 17.10 -7.42
C ASN A 281 7.65 16.39 -8.49
N ALA A 282 7.52 16.84 -9.74
CA ALA A 282 8.19 16.30 -10.92
C ALA A 282 8.01 14.78 -11.12
N CYS A 283 6.87 14.23 -10.68
CA CYS A 283 6.53 12.84 -10.93
C CYS A 283 6.00 12.62 -12.34
N ILE A 284 6.47 11.56 -13.00
CA ILE A 284 5.91 11.07 -14.26
C ILE A 284 4.80 10.06 -13.90
N LEU A 285 3.55 10.54 -13.91
CA LEU A 285 2.33 9.79 -13.64
C LEU A 285 1.31 10.12 -14.75
N TRP A 286 0.42 9.17 -15.11
CA TRP A 286 -0.66 9.44 -16.09
C TRP A 286 -1.97 9.85 -15.44
N ARG A 287 -2.33 9.20 -14.33
CA ARG A 287 -3.57 9.40 -13.59
C ARG A 287 -3.28 9.36 -12.10
N LEU A 288 -3.99 10.18 -11.34
CA LEU A 288 -3.86 10.20 -9.89
C LEU A 288 -5.22 10.48 -9.24
N SER A 289 -5.58 9.66 -8.27
CA SER A 289 -6.72 9.88 -7.39
C SER A 289 -6.23 9.84 -5.95
N LEU A 290 -6.42 10.93 -5.21
CA LEU A 290 -6.05 11.02 -3.80
C LEU A 290 -7.26 11.45 -2.97
N ASN A 291 -7.57 10.65 -1.96
CA ASN A 291 -8.50 11.02 -0.91
C ASN A 291 -7.70 11.43 0.33
N LEU A 292 -7.80 12.71 0.67
CA LEU A 292 -7.07 13.39 1.73
C LEU A 292 -8.06 14.20 2.57
N SER A 293 -9.17 13.56 2.96
CA SER A 293 -10.35 14.21 3.52
C SER A 293 -10.12 15.03 4.79
N VAL A 294 -9.12 14.67 5.60
CA VAL A 294 -8.81 15.33 6.88
C VAL A 294 -7.56 16.22 6.83
N VAL A 295 -6.94 16.39 5.66
CA VAL A 295 -5.74 17.22 5.51
C VAL A 295 -6.09 18.69 5.77
N GLN A 296 -5.39 19.31 6.72
CA GLN A 296 -5.55 20.70 7.11
C GLN A 296 -4.57 21.63 6.37
N SER A 297 -3.34 21.18 6.13
CA SER A 297 -2.31 21.98 5.49
C SER A 297 -1.50 21.19 4.46
N VAL A 298 -1.28 21.80 3.30
CA VAL A 298 -0.41 21.26 2.24
C VAL A 298 0.65 22.29 1.86
N GLY A 299 1.90 21.86 1.78
CA GLY A 299 3.03 22.68 1.37
C GLY A 299 3.02 23.10 -0.09
N ASN A 300 4.06 23.84 -0.48
CA ASN A 300 4.25 24.33 -1.85
C ASN A 300 4.55 23.18 -2.81
N TYR A 301 4.31 23.38 -4.11
CA TYR A 301 4.74 22.46 -5.18
C TYR A 301 4.20 21.02 -5.06
N PHE A 302 3.06 20.81 -4.40
CA PHE A 302 2.50 19.49 -4.07
C PHE A 302 2.56 18.47 -5.23
N LEU A 303 2.15 18.88 -6.43
CA LEU A 303 2.19 18.11 -7.67
C LEU A 303 2.82 18.91 -8.82
N ALA A 304 3.69 19.89 -8.52
CA ALA A 304 4.29 20.70 -9.56
C ALA A 304 5.14 19.86 -10.53
N PHE A 305 5.30 20.32 -11.77
CA PHE A 305 6.07 19.68 -12.84
C PHE A 305 5.65 18.23 -13.17
N CYS A 306 4.43 17.81 -12.82
CA CYS A 306 3.87 16.52 -13.26
C CYS A 306 3.40 16.59 -14.73
N GLU A 307 4.33 16.82 -15.65
CA GLU A 307 4.05 17.13 -17.05
C GLU A 307 3.30 16.01 -17.79
N ARG A 308 3.24 14.77 -17.28
CA ARG A 308 2.55 13.64 -17.93
C ARG A 308 1.17 13.34 -17.37
N LEU A 309 0.79 13.99 -16.27
CA LEU A 309 -0.49 13.79 -15.61
C LEU A 309 -1.63 14.29 -16.50
N ARG A 310 -2.58 13.42 -16.81
CA ARG A 310 -3.74 13.73 -17.68
C ARG A 310 -5.05 13.83 -16.92
N GLU A 311 -5.22 13.03 -15.89
CA GLU A 311 -6.43 12.99 -15.06
C GLU A 311 -6.04 13.07 -13.59
N LEU A 312 -6.68 13.99 -12.87
CA LEU A 312 -6.45 14.21 -11.45
C LEU A 312 -7.78 14.33 -10.70
N THR A 313 -7.95 13.50 -9.67
CA THR A 313 -9.02 13.63 -8.68
C THR A 313 -8.40 13.89 -7.32
N LEU A 314 -8.71 15.02 -6.69
CA LEU A 314 -8.27 15.34 -5.32
C LEU A 314 -9.48 15.66 -4.44
N ILE A 315 -9.54 14.99 -3.29
CA ILE A 315 -10.57 15.19 -2.27
C ILE A 315 -9.89 15.75 -1.02
N LEU A 316 -10.09 17.04 -0.75
CA LEU A 316 -9.44 17.84 0.29
C LEU A 316 -10.42 18.84 0.96
N PRO A 317 -11.60 18.42 1.45
CA PRO A 317 -12.58 19.32 2.08
C PRO A 317 -12.03 20.10 3.26
N ALA A 318 -11.29 19.46 4.17
CA ALA A 318 -10.83 20.10 5.41
C ALA A 318 -9.63 21.05 5.25
N SER A 319 -9.09 21.23 4.05
CA SER A 319 -7.83 21.95 3.84
C SER A 319 -8.01 23.46 4.01
N GLN A 320 -7.23 24.07 4.89
CA GLN A 320 -7.30 25.51 5.20
C GLN A 320 -6.11 26.26 4.62
N ASP A 321 -4.92 25.65 4.66
CA ASP A 321 -3.67 26.25 4.23
C ASP A 321 -3.07 25.46 3.06
N ILE A 322 -3.09 26.06 1.87
CA ILE A 322 -2.61 25.43 0.64
C ILE A 322 -1.46 26.26 0.09
N GLY A 323 -0.29 25.61 -0.04
CA GLY A 323 0.92 26.21 -0.56
C GLY A 323 0.82 26.62 -2.03
N GLN A 324 1.78 27.43 -2.45
CA GLN A 324 1.86 28.00 -3.79
C GLN A 324 2.30 26.99 -4.85
N SER A 325 2.05 27.30 -6.13
CA SER A 325 2.50 26.49 -7.27
C SER A 325 2.04 25.03 -7.23
N TYR A 326 0.89 24.77 -6.60
CA TYR A 326 0.36 23.44 -6.26
C TYR A 326 0.36 22.44 -7.44
N LEU A 327 -0.07 22.90 -8.62
CA LEU A 327 -0.10 22.14 -9.89
C LEU A 327 0.69 22.84 -10.99
N SER A 328 1.69 23.65 -10.61
CA SER A 328 2.45 24.42 -11.59
C SER A 328 3.12 23.50 -12.60
N GLU A 329 3.09 23.85 -13.88
CA GLU A 329 3.70 23.06 -14.96
C GLU A 329 3.13 21.63 -15.15
N CYS A 330 1.90 21.37 -14.67
CA CYS A 330 1.11 20.20 -15.05
C CYS A 330 0.52 20.37 -16.46
N THR A 331 1.39 20.53 -17.46
CA THR A 331 1.04 21.02 -18.80
C THR A 331 0.25 20.05 -19.68
N ASN A 332 0.05 18.78 -19.30
CA ASN A 332 -0.79 17.82 -20.05
C ASN A 332 -2.05 17.38 -19.30
N LEU A 333 -2.39 18.02 -18.18
CA LEU A 333 -3.62 17.72 -17.47
C LEU A 333 -4.82 18.07 -18.38
N GLN A 334 -5.89 17.27 -18.32
CA GLN A 334 -7.05 17.37 -19.22
C GLN A 334 -8.36 17.24 -18.43
N GLY A 335 -8.37 16.38 -17.41
CA GLY A 335 -9.46 16.23 -16.45
C GLY A 335 -8.99 16.58 -15.05
N LEU A 336 -9.73 17.46 -14.36
CA LEU A 336 -9.46 17.86 -12.99
C LEU A 336 -10.76 17.85 -12.19
N ILE A 337 -10.83 16.97 -11.20
CA ILE A 337 -11.92 16.92 -10.21
C ILE A 337 -11.33 17.36 -8.87
N LEU A 338 -11.87 18.44 -8.31
CA LEU A 338 -11.47 18.97 -7.00
C LEU A 338 -12.69 19.02 -6.08
N ILE A 339 -12.62 18.31 -4.96
CA ILE A 339 -13.64 18.35 -3.92
C ILE A 339 -13.03 19.05 -2.71
N MET A 340 -13.48 20.28 -2.42
CA MET A 340 -12.90 21.13 -1.39
C MET A 340 -13.89 22.18 -0.87
N GLU A 341 -13.70 22.66 0.36
CA GLU A 341 -14.51 23.73 0.91
C GLU A 341 -14.24 25.09 0.21
N PRO A 342 -15.25 25.96 0.02
CA PRO A 342 -15.09 27.22 -0.72
C PRO A 342 -14.00 28.15 -0.18
N GLY A 343 -13.74 28.14 1.13
CA GLY A 343 -12.70 28.95 1.77
C GLY A 343 -11.28 28.56 1.36
N ALA A 344 -11.07 27.30 0.97
CA ALA A 344 -9.78 26.75 0.57
C ALA A 344 -9.37 27.16 -0.87
N LEU A 345 -10.30 27.70 -1.66
CA LEU A 345 -10.07 28.13 -3.05
C LEU A 345 -9.07 29.29 -3.15
N GLN A 346 -8.82 30.03 -2.06
CA GLN A 346 -7.89 31.18 -2.08
C GLN A 346 -6.44 30.75 -2.35
N GLY A 347 -6.01 29.57 -1.89
CA GLY A 347 -4.69 29.00 -2.21
C GLY A 347 -4.58 28.43 -3.62
N PHE A 348 -5.73 28.18 -4.27
CA PHE A 348 -5.80 27.65 -5.64
C PHE A 348 -5.84 28.73 -6.73
N ARG A 349 -5.64 30.01 -6.39
CA ARG A 349 -5.63 31.10 -7.38
C ARG A 349 -4.66 30.84 -8.53
N ASP A 350 -3.46 30.33 -8.24
CA ASP A 350 -2.45 30.00 -9.27
C ASP A 350 -2.88 28.87 -10.20
N VAL A 351 -3.60 27.87 -9.66
CA VAL A 351 -4.22 26.78 -10.42
C VAL A 351 -5.20 27.40 -11.40
N PHE A 352 -6.20 28.15 -10.92
CA PHE A 352 -7.21 28.80 -11.78
C PHE A 352 -6.61 29.64 -12.91
N PHE A 353 -5.56 30.44 -12.65
CA PHE A 353 -4.94 31.27 -13.69
C PHE A 353 -4.18 30.46 -14.75
N GLN A 354 -3.58 29.33 -14.39
CA GLN A 354 -2.98 28.41 -15.37
C GLN A 354 -4.04 27.72 -16.25
N PHE A 355 -5.19 27.34 -15.68
CA PHE A 355 -6.22 26.57 -16.39
C PHE A 355 -7.18 27.41 -17.23
N LEU A 356 -7.49 28.67 -16.85
CA LEU A 356 -8.35 29.57 -17.64
C LEU A 356 -7.82 29.87 -19.06
N ARG A 357 -6.57 29.52 -19.38
CA ARG A 357 -5.99 29.68 -20.72
C ARG A 357 -6.26 28.52 -21.68
N ARG A 358 -6.92 27.43 -21.24
CA ARG A 358 -7.11 26.21 -22.06
C ARG A 358 -8.58 25.80 -22.14
N SER A 359 -9.15 25.90 -23.33
CA SER A 359 -10.60 25.81 -23.63
C SER A 359 -11.21 24.40 -23.66
N SER A 360 -10.50 23.36 -23.23
CA SER A 360 -10.90 21.94 -23.38
C SER A 360 -11.06 21.15 -22.07
N TRP A 361 -11.14 21.82 -20.92
CA TRP A 361 -11.04 21.18 -19.60
C TRP A 361 -12.42 21.08 -18.94
N GLN A 362 -12.71 19.96 -18.30
CA GLN A 362 -13.83 19.81 -17.38
C GLN A 362 -13.28 20.00 -15.96
N ILE A 363 -13.64 21.12 -15.33
CA ILE A 363 -13.35 21.41 -13.94
C ILE A 363 -14.67 21.27 -13.18
N GLU A 364 -14.72 20.30 -12.29
CA GLU A 364 -15.83 20.16 -11.34
C GLU A 364 -15.30 20.49 -9.95
N ILE A 365 -15.88 21.53 -9.35
CA ILE A 365 -15.65 21.93 -7.97
C ILE A 365 -16.97 21.75 -7.25
N ALA A 366 -17.01 20.77 -6.36
CA ALA A 366 -18.20 20.48 -5.56
C ALA A 366 -17.89 20.77 -4.08
N PRO A 367 -18.82 21.45 -3.36
CA PRO A 367 -18.79 21.44 -1.90
C PRO A 367 -19.07 20.02 -1.37
N LEU A 368 -18.63 19.72 -0.15
CA LEU A 368 -19.11 18.53 0.55
C LEU A 368 -20.51 18.88 1.09
N ASP A 369 -21.56 18.26 0.54
CA ASP A 369 -22.94 18.40 1.07
C ASP A 369 -23.11 17.70 2.43
#